data_AF-A0A8H7FSB0-F1
#
_entry.id   AF-A0A8H7FSB0-F1
#
_cell.length_a   1.000
_cell.length_b   1.000
_cell.length_c   1.000
_cell.angle_alpha   90.00
_cell.angle_beta   90.00
_cell.angle_gamma   90.00
#
_symmetry.space_group_name_H-M   'P 1'
#
loop_
_entity.id
_entity.type
_entity.pdbx_description
1 polymer ?
#
loop_
_entity_poly.entity_id
_entity_poly.type
_entity_poly.pdbx_seq_one_letter_code
_entity_poly.pdbx_strand_id
1 'polypeptide(L)'
;MLPYTGSEILDGALCRPVAAFHALLDPPSNLPFNVDLLFGFGTLVLGLAVESARVERSALVGLYVAIVMVAQFATAAVMLPVYWLIFVLSGAAKRTASSGSGVDQAHAESVVFGIFTGYALPSLAMLLMDNPYATAFWQPFPLWIFLAQHAYLAIRPRAGSAKSGYMTIQSAYTAVFLTAGVSHMYYAAPMLLAGEFAAYSAQLTPDLAIDASSTVQAASLGLLQWDILFVQLSTLCACLWTAQSTTEFVGIIGWLAVGAVTVGPAASVAAIFAHRERKLNGQAVIVSKKDKRN
;
A
#
# COMPACT_ATOMS: atom_id res chain seq x y z
N MET A 1 -11.05 27.94 -9.02
CA MET A 1 -10.49 27.23 -7.84
C MET A 1 -11.62 27.06 -6.84
N LEU A 2 -11.86 25.85 -6.33
CA LEU A 2 -12.92 25.59 -5.35
C LEU A 2 -12.39 25.86 -3.93
N PRO A 3 -13.21 26.40 -3.01
CA PRO A 3 -12.80 26.69 -1.63
C PRO A 3 -12.91 25.44 -0.74
N TYR A 4 -11.96 24.51 -0.84
CA TYR A 4 -11.99 23.26 -0.06
C TYR A 4 -11.87 23.48 1.45
N THR A 5 -11.06 24.45 1.85
CA THR A 5 -10.71 24.76 3.24
C THR A 5 -10.99 26.21 3.62
N GLY A 6 -11.16 27.10 2.62
CA GLY A 6 -11.29 28.55 2.81
C GLY A 6 -9.95 29.27 2.93
N SER A 7 -8.82 28.57 2.80
CA SER A 7 -7.47 29.13 2.76
C SER A 7 -6.93 29.07 1.34
N GLU A 8 -6.63 30.21 0.73
CA GLU A 8 -6.16 30.28 -0.68
C GLU A 8 -4.90 29.43 -0.93
N ILE A 9 -3.98 29.36 0.04
CA ILE A 9 -2.75 28.57 -0.08
C ILE A 9 -3.06 27.08 -0.12
N LEU A 10 -3.91 26.61 0.80
CA LEU A 10 -4.27 25.19 0.89
C LEU A 10 -5.17 24.78 -0.28
N ASP A 11 -6.12 25.64 -0.65
CA ASP A 11 -7.02 25.41 -1.76
C ASP A 11 -6.24 25.39 -3.09
N GLY A 12 -5.22 26.24 -3.23
CA GLY A 12 -4.30 26.22 -4.36
C GLY A 12 -3.45 24.94 -4.44
N ALA A 13 -2.93 24.47 -3.30
CA ALA A 13 -2.17 23.23 -3.22
C ALA A 13 -3.03 21.99 -3.53
N LEU A 14 -4.28 21.97 -3.07
CA LEU A 14 -5.23 20.87 -3.31
C LEU A 14 -5.82 20.90 -4.74
N CYS A 15 -5.92 22.08 -5.36
CA CYS A 15 -6.58 22.22 -6.66
C CYS A 15 -5.97 21.32 -7.74
N ARG A 16 -4.64 21.19 -7.80
CA ARG A 16 -3.95 20.38 -8.81
C ARG A 16 -4.22 18.89 -8.64
N PRO A 17 -3.92 18.25 -7.49
CA PRO A 17 -4.17 16.83 -7.33
C PRO A 17 -5.68 16.51 -7.38
N VAL A 18 -6.56 17.36 -6.85
CA VAL A 18 -8.01 17.14 -6.95
C VAL A 18 -8.48 17.16 -8.40
N ALA A 19 -8.02 18.13 -9.22
CA ALA A 19 -8.36 18.18 -10.63
C ALA A 19 -7.82 16.95 -11.40
N ALA A 20 -6.60 16.52 -11.10
CA ALA A 20 -6.00 15.34 -11.72
C ALA A 20 -6.80 14.06 -11.41
N PHE A 21 -7.08 13.80 -10.13
CA PHE A 21 -7.85 12.63 -9.70
C PHE A 21 -9.30 12.68 -10.20
N HIS A 22 -9.95 13.86 -10.25
CA HIS A 22 -11.28 13.96 -10.85
C HIS A 22 -11.29 13.68 -12.35
N ALA A 23 -10.32 14.24 -13.10
CA ALA A 23 -10.21 13.98 -14.53
C ALA A 23 -9.96 12.49 -14.82
N LEU A 24 -9.38 11.75 -13.88
CA LEU A 24 -9.18 10.31 -13.97
C LEU A 24 -10.43 9.51 -13.65
N LEU A 25 -11.22 9.95 -12.68
CA LEU A 25 -12.42 9.27 -12.21
C LEU A 25 -13.65 9.52 -13.11
N ASP A 26 -13.69 10.64 -13.82
CA ASP A 26 -14.82 11.07 -14.66
C ASP A 26 -15.12 10.09 -15.83
N PRO A 27 -14.14 9.64 -16.64
CA PRO A 27 -14.40 8.70 -17.71
C PRO A 27 -14.68 7.29 -17.16
N PRO A 28 -15.84 6.67 -17.47
CA PRO A 28 -16.13 5.30 -17.03
C PRO A 28 -15.11 4.27 -17.52
N SER A 29 -14.42 4.55 -18.63
CA SER A 29 -13.35 3.71 -19.18
C SER A 29 -12.13 3.57 -18.26
N ASN A 30 -11.91 4.55 -17.36
CA ASN A 30 -10.79 4.54 -16.43
C ASN A 30 -11.13 3.85 -15.10
N LEU A 31 -12.43 3.63 -14.82
CA LEU A 31 -12.87 3.04 -13.55
C LEU A 31 -12.19 1.69 -13.25
N PRO A 32 -12.02 0.75 -14.21
CA PRO A 32 -11.31 -0.49 -13.97
C PRO A 32 -9.88 -0.28 -13.43
N PHE A 33 -9.11 0.61 -14.08
CA PHE A 33 -7.75 0.95 -13.67
C PHE A 33 -7.73 1.63 -12.30
N ASN A 34 -8.61 2.61 -12.06
CA ASN A 34 -8.66 3.36 -10.81
C ASN A 34 -9.05 2.47 -9.62
N VAL A 35 -10.02 1.57 -9.81
CA VAL A 35 -10.43 0.62 -8.77
C VAL A 35 -9.29 -0.33 -8.46
N ASP A 36 -8.71 -0.96 -9.48
CA ASP A 36 -7.59 -1.89 -9.26
C ASP A 36 -6.38 -1.20 -8.62
N LEU A 37 -6.04 0.02 -9.06
CA LEU A 37 -5.00 0.85 -8.47
C LEU A 37 -5.26 1.13 -6.98
N LEU A 38 -6.46 1.58 -6.61
CA LEU A 38 -6.77 1.93 -5.21
C LEU A 38 -6.79 0.70 -4.30
N PHE A 39 -7.37 -0.42 -4.75
CA PHE A 39 -7.33 -1.64 -3.95
C PHE A 39 -5.90 -2.20 -3.87
N GLY A 40 -5.12 -2.11 -4.94
CA GLY A 40 -3.73 -2.55 -4.96
C GLY A 40 -2.81 -1.70 -4.08
N PHE A 41 -3.01 -0.38 -4.08
CA PHE A 41 -2.22 0.55 -3.26
C PHE A 41 -2.48 0.34 -1.75
N GLY A 42 -3.65 -0.17 -1.37
CA GLY A 42 -3.94 -0.59 0.01
C GLY A 42 -2.95 -1.63 0.56
N THR A 43 -2.49 -2.57 -0.26
CA THR A 43 -1.44 -3.53 0.12
C THR A 43 -0.13 -2.83 0.46
N LEU A 44 0.25 -1.82 -0.33
CA LEU A 44 1.49 -1.08 -0.13
C LEU A 44 1.42 -0.31 1.18
N VAL A 45 0.34 0.45 1.38
CA VAL A 45 0.11 1.22 2.61
C VAL A 45 0.15 0.30 3.85
N LEU A 46 -0.45 -0.90 3.76
CA LEU A 46 -0.37 -1.88 4.84
C LEU A 46 1.06 -2.32 5.12
N GLY A 47 1.84 -2.66 4.08
CA GLY A 47 3.25 -3.02 4.22
C GLY A 47 4.06 -1.94 4.94
N LEU A 48 3.94 -0.69 4.49
CA LEU A 48 4.63 0.46 5.10
C LEU A 48 4.23 0.64 6.57
N ALA A 49 2.93 0.64 6.85
CA ALA A 49 2.40 0.84 8.19
C ALA A 49 2.83 -0.28 9.15
N VAL A 50 2.81 -1.54 8.71
CA VAL A 50 3.26 -2.68 9.52
C VAL A 50 4.75 -2.59 9.84
N GLU A 51 5.61 -2.26 8.88
CA GLU A 51 7.04 -2.08 9.14
C GLU A 51 7.30 -0.92 10.12
N SER A 52 6.54 0.16 9.99
CA SER A 52 6.60 1.30 10.90
C SER A 52 6.02 1.01 12.30
N ALA A 53 5.26 -0.06 12.47
CA ALA A 53 4.66 -0.43 13.75
C ALA A 53 5.54 -1.38 14.59
N ARG A 54 6.67 -1.85 14.04
CA ARG A 54 7.57 -2.76 14.76
C ARG A 54 8.27 -2.08 15.95
N VAL A 55 8.53 -2.86 16.99
CA VAL A 55 9.19 -2.41 18.22
C VAL A 55 10.62 -1.91 17.95
N GLU A 56 11.44 -2.72 17.29
CA GLU A 56 12.84 -2.36 16.95
C GLU A 56 12.96 -1.89 15.50
N ARG A 57 12.20 -0.87 15.12
CA ARG A 57 12.35 -0.24 13.79
C ARG A 57 13.43 0.84 13.79
N SER A 58 14.03 1.09 12.63
CA SER A 58 14.84 2.29 12.46
C SER A 58 13.94 3.53 12.44
N ALA A 59 14.45 4.67 12.89
CA ALA A 59 13.70 5.92 12.87
C ALA A 59 13.22 6.27 11.46
N LEU A 60 14.06 6.04 10.44
CA LEU A 60 13.75 6.31 9.04
C LEU A 60 12.60 5.44 8.50
N VAL A 61 12.53 4.15 8.86
CA VAL A 61 11.37 3.29 8.52
C VAL A 61 10.11 3.77 9.24
N GLY A 62 10.24 4.35 10.44
CA GLY A 62 9.15 4.99 11.17
C GLY A 62 8.58 6.23 10.50
N LEU A 63 9.28 6.87 9.56
CA LEU A 63 8.83 8.09 8.86
C LEU A 63 7.91 7.82 7.67
N TYR A 64 7.29 6.64 7.58
CA TYR A 64 6.47 6.26 6.42
C TYR A 64 5.36 7.28 6.12
N VAL A 65 4.68 7.82 7.15
CA VAL A 65 3.62 8.83 6.96
C VAL A 65 4.16 10.07 6.27
N ALA A 66 5.30 10.60 6.72
CA ALA A 66 5.91 11.77 6.10
C ALA A 66 6.32 11.47 4.64
N ILE A 67 6.87 10.29 4.38
CA ILE A 67 7.26 9.87 3.02
C ILE A 67 6.03 9.75 2.10
N VAL A 68 4.95 9.13 2.56
CA VAL A 68 3.72 8.99 1.75
C VAL A 68 3.00 10.33 1.61
N MET A 69 3.06 11.22 2.61
CA MET A 69 2.58 12.60 2.47
C MET A 69 3.33 13.35 1.36
N VAL A 70 4.66 13.25 1.32
CA VAL A 70 5.44 13.85 0.23
C VAL A 70 5.12 13.18 -1.12
N ALA A 71 4.94 11.85 -1.12
CA ALA A 71 4.55 11.10 -2.32
C ALA A 71 3.25 11.63 -2.94
N GLN A 72 2.27 12.01 -2.10
CA GLN A 72 0.99 12.53 -2.56
C GLN A 72 1.09 13.86 -3.30
N PHE A 73 1.99 14.76 -2.87
CA PHE A 73 2.12 16.10 -3.45
C PHE A 73 3.22 16.20 -4.51
N ALA A 74 4.16 15.26 -4.54
CA ALA A 74 5.23 15.20 -5.53
C ALA A 74 4.95 14.11 -6.57
N THR A 75 5.16 12.85 -6.19
CA THR A 75 4.95 11.65 -7.02
C THR A 75 5.30 10.41 -6.20
N ALA A 76 4.47 9.37 -6.29
CA ALA A 76 4.79 8.09 -5.68
C ALA A 76 5.95 7.37 -6.38
N ALA A 77 6.16 7.64 -7.68
CA ALA A 77 7.27 7.09 -8.46
C ALA A 77 8.65 7.35 -7.86
N VAL A 78 8.82 8.45 -7.11
CA VAL A 78 10.12 8.79 -6.49
C VAL A 78 10.16 8.36 -5.03
N MET A 79 9.11 8.69 -4.27
CA MET A 79 9.17 8.56 -2.81
C MET A 79 9.06 7.10 -2.32
N LEU A 80 8.35 6.23 -3.05
CA LEU A 80 8.23 4.82 -2.65
C LEU A 80 9.52 4.03 -2.91
N PRO A 81 10.23 4.18 -4.04
CA PRO A 81 11.57 3.62 -4.18
C PRO A 81 12.53 4.08 -3.08
N VAL A 82 12.47 5.35 -2.67
CA VAL A 82 13.27 5.87 -1.55
C VAL A 82 12.91 5.16 -0.25
N TYR A 83 11.62 4.98 0.06
CA TYR A 83 11.21 4.20 1.23
C TYR A 83 11.74 2.77 1.18
N TRP A 84 11.58 2.08 0.06
CA TRP A 84 12.02 0.69 -0.08
C TRP A 84 13.54 0.55 0.02
N LEU A 85 14.29 1.54 -0.47
CA LEU A 85 15.73 1.61 -0.27
C LEU A 85 16.08 1.79 1.22
N ILE A 86 15.39 2.67 1.94
CA ILE A 86 15.55 2.82 3.41
C ILE A 86 15.23 1.50 4.13
N PHE A 87 14.15 0.83 3.75
CA PHE A 87 13.75 -0.46 4.30
C PHE A 87 14.83 -1.53 4.10
N VAL A 88 15.46 -1.57 2.93
CA VAL A 88 16.57 -2.49 2.62
C VAL A 88 17.83 -2.11 3.40
N LEU A 89 18.27 -0.86 3.30
CA LEU A 89 19.54 -0.39 3.88
C LEU A 89 19.53 -0.37 5.41
N SER A 90 18.36 -0.20 6.04
CA SER A 90 18.21 -0.33 7.49
C SER A 90 18.23 -1.77 8.00
N GLY A 91 18.35 -2.76 7.11
CA GLY A 91 18.31 -4.18 7.45
C GLY A 91 16.92 -4.72 7.76
N ALA A 92 15.87 -3.90 7.68
CA ALA A 92 14.50 -4.34 7.97
C ALA A 92 14.04 -5.44 6.99
N ALA A 93 14.49 -5.42 5.74
CA ALA A 93 14.21 -6.48 4.76
C ALA A 93 14.73 -7.86 5.19
N LYS A 94 15.93 -7.93 5.78
CA LYS A 94 16.62 -9.19 6.17
C LYS A 94 16.39 -9.59 7.63
N ARG A 95 15.46 -8.93 8.32
CA ARG A 95 15.16 -9.20 9.72
C ARG A 95 14.83 -10.69 9.94
N THR A 96 15.34 -11.25 11.03
CA THR A 96 15.04 -12.60 11.50
C THR A 96 14.06 -12.56 12.67
N ALA A 97 13.58 -13.71 13.13
CA ALA A 97 12.75 -13.75 14.33
C ALA A 97 13.62 -13.44 15.56
N SER A 98 13.44 -12.25 16.13
CA SER A 98 14.11 -11.78 17.34
C SER A 98 13.08 -11.12 18.26
N SER A 99 13.48 -10.77 19.49
CA SER A 99 12.62 -10.13 20.48
C SER A 99 12.04 -8.77 20.06
N GLY A 100 12.48 -8.18 18.94
CA GLY A 100 11.98 -6.90 18.40
C GLY A 100 11.42 -6.94 16.98
N SER A 101 11.34 -8.13 16.37
CA SER A 101 10.74 -8.28 15.03
C SER A 101 9.22 -8.21 15.04
N GLY A 102 8.59 -8.45 16.19
CA GLY A 102 7.14 -8.46 16.33
C GLY A 102 6.48 -7.06 16.29
N VAL A 103 5.19 -7.08 16.01
CA VAL A 103 4.25 -5.98 16.26
C VAL A 103 3.36 -6.41 17.40
N ASP A 104 3.20 -5.59 18.43
CA ASP A 104 2.26 -5.92 19.50
C ASP A 104 0.81 -5.74 19.05
N GLN A 105 -0.12 -6.32 19.80
CA GLN A 105 -1.54 -6.33 19.46
C GLN A 105 -2.13 -4.92 19.36
N ALA A 106 -1.71 -3.98 20.22
CA ALA A 106 -2.27 -2.63 20.22
C ALA A 106 -1.88 -1.88 18.94
N HIS A 107 -0.61 -2.00 18.53
CA HIS A 107 -0.12 -1.41 17.29
C HIS A 107 -0.66 -2.12 16.05
N ALA A 108 -0.85 -3.44 16.09
CA ALA A 108 -1.47 -4.16 14.98
C ALA A 108 -2.92 -3.74 14.75
N GLU A 109 -3.70 -3.63 15.84
CA GLU A 109 -5.08 -3.13 15.79
C GLU A 109 -5.14 -1.67 15.31
N SER A 110 -4.23 -0.82 15.80
CA SER A 110 -4.18 0.59 15.37
C SER A 110 -3.85 0.72 13.89
N VAL A 111 -2.92 -0.09 13.36
CA VAL A 111 -2.60 -0.12 11.91
C VAL A 111 -3.84 -0.46 11.09
N VAL A 112 -4.56 -1.53 11.45
CA VAL A 112 -5.79 -1.94 10.75
C VAL A 112 -6.85 -0.85 10.82
N PHE A 113 -7.10 -0.31 12.02
CA PHE A 113 -8.07 0.76 12.21
C PHE A 113 -7.71 2.01 11.41
N GLY A 114 -6.44 2.42 11.44
CA GLY A 114 -5.94 3.58 10.72
C GLY A 114 -6.04 3.44 9.21
N ILE A 115 -5.70 2.28 8.66
CA ILE A 115 -5.84 2.03 7.21
C ILE A 115 -7.32 2.02 6.82
N PHE A 116 -8.17 1.37 7.60
CA PHE A 116 -9.60 1.33 7.28
C PHE A 116 -10.23 2.73 7.29
N THR A 117 -10.00 3.50 8.36
CA THR A 117 -10.62 4.82 8.54
C THR A 117 -9.93 5.93 7.74
N GLY A 118 -8.61 5.88 7.65
CA GLY A 118 -7.81 6.91 7.02
C GLY A 118 -7.59 6.72 5.53
N TYR A 119 -7.68 5.49 5.01
CA TYR A 119 -7.48 5.20 3.58
C TYR A 119 -8.72 4.57 2.93
N ALA A 120 -9.19 3.41 3.42
CA ALA A 120 -10.23 2.66 2.72
C ALA A 120 -11.56 3.43 2.63
N LEU A 121 -12.03 4.00 3.75
CA LEU A 121 -13.27 4.79 3.76
C LEU A 121 -13.19 6.05 2.87
N PRO A 122 -12.14 6.90 2.97
CA PRO A 122 -11.96 8.01 2.05
C PRO A 122 -11.86 7.59 0.58
N SER A 123 -11.18 6.49 0.26
CA SER A 123 -11.07 5.98 -1.11
C SER A 123 -12.44 5.56 -1.66
N LEU A 124 -13.27 4.90 -0.86
CA LEU A 124 -14.64 4.55 -1.24
C LEU A 124 -15.51 5.80 -1.44
N ALA A 125 -15.40 6.80 -0.55
CA ALA A 125 -16.10 8.06 -0.71
C ALA A 125 -15.70 8.77 -2.02
N MET A 126 -14.40 8.81 -2.33
CA MET A 126 -13.87 9.37 -3.56
C MET A 126 -14.42 8.66 -4.81
N LEU A 127 -14.51 7.33 -4.78
CA LEU A 127 -15.04 6.52 -5.90
C LEU A 127 -16.55 6.66 -6.09
N LEU A 128 -17.32 6.85 -5.01
CA LEU A 128 -18.78 6.76 -5.04
C LEU A 128 -19.51 8.10 -5.10
N MET A 129 -18.89 9.19 -4.64
CA MET A 129 -19.61 10.44 -4.38
C MET A 129 -19.54 11.48 -5.51
N ASP A 130 -18.80 11.22 -6.60
CA ASP A 130 -18.54 12.17 -7.70
C ASP A 130 -18.44 13.64 -7.22
N ASN A 131 -17.60 13.85 -6.20
CA ASN A 131 -17.55 15.11 -5.46
C ASN A 131 -16.09 15.55 -5.22
N PRO A 132 -15.69 16.74 -5.71
CA PRO A 132 -14.34 17.28 -5.52
C PRO A 132 -13.94 17.48 -4.07
N TYR A 133 -14.90 17.66 -3.16
CA TYR A 133 -14.61 17.72 -1.73
C TYR A 133 -14.24 16.34 -1.14
N ALA A 134 -14.78 15.24 -1.67
CA ALA A 134 -14.41 13.90 -1.24
C ALA A 134 -12.96 13.58 -1.67
N THR A 135 -12.60 13.92 -2.91
CA THR A 135 -11.23 13.80 -3.42
C THR A 135 -10.26 14.71 -2.66
N ALA A 136 -10.65 15.95 -2.36
CA ALA A 136 -9.84 16.87 -1.55
C ALA A 136 -9.60 16.33 -0.14
N PHE A 137 -10.64 15.77 0.50
CA PHE A 137 -10.54 15.11 1.80
C PHE A 137 -9.63 13.88 1.73
N TRP A 138 -9.65 13.13 0.62
CA TRP A 138 -8.80 11.97 0.42
C TRP A 138 -7.31 12.32 0.26
N GLN A 139 -6.95 13.48 -0.29
CA GLN A 139 -5.54 13.84 -0.55
C GLN A 139 -4.62 13.62 0.68
N PRO A 140 -4.91 14.16 1.88
CA PRO A 140 -4.07 13.92 3.05
C PRO A 140 -4.33 12.56 3.76
N PHE A 141 -4.75 11.49 3.05
CA PHE A 141 -5.03 10.18 3.66
C PHE A 141 -3.92 9.63 4.58
N PRO A 142 -2.61 9.81 4.33
CA PRO A 142 -1.58 9.30 5.24
C PRO A 142 -1.66 9.96 6.61
N LEU A 143 -2.04 11.25 6.65
CA LEU A 143 -2.28 11.97 7.90
C LEU A 143 -3.53 11.41 8.62
N TRP A 144 -4.59 11.06 7.90
CA TRP A 144 -5.76 10.42 8.50
C TRP A 144 -5.43 9.05 9.10
N ILE A 145 -4.63 8.23 8.42
CA ILE A 145 -4.13 6.97 8.97
C ILE A 145 -3.39 7.23 10.29
N PHE A 146 -2.45 8.19 10.28
CA PHE A 146 -1.66 8.54 11.46
C PHE A 146 -2.54 8.99 12.63
N LEU A 147 -3.46 9.93 12.39
CA LEU A 147 -4.34 10.45 13.43
C LEU A 147 -5.26 9.35 13.98
N ALA A 148 -5.82 8.51 13.12
CA ALA A 148 -6.67 7.40 13.54
C ALA A 148 -5.89 6.33 14.34
N GLN A 149 -4.65 6.01 13.97
CA GLN A 149 -3.78 5.12 14.75
C GLN A 149 -3.55 5.67 16.15
N HIS A 150 -3.23 6.96 16.29
CA HIS A 150 -2.97 7.59 17.58
C HIS A 150 -4.25 7.71 18.42
N ALA A 151 -5.37 8.08 17.80
CA ALA A 151 -6.67 8.11 18.46
C ALA A 151 -7.04 6.72 19.00
N TYR A 152 -6.85 5.67 18.19
CA TYR A 152 -7.10 4.29 18.61
C TYR A 152 -6.24 3.90 19.83
N LEU A 153 -4.92 4.18 19.77
CA LEU A 153 -4.02 3.88 20.88
C LEU A 153 -4.34 4.68 22.16
N ALA A 154 -4.86 5.89 22.03
CA ALA A 154 -5.25 6.72 23.16
C ALA A 154 -6.50 6.22 23.89
N ILE A 155 -7.49 5.68 23.15
CA ILE A 155 -8.75 5.19 23.73
C ILE A 155 -8.70 3.72 24.15
N ARG A 156 -7.77 2.94 23.57
CA ARG A 156 -7.67 1.50 23.84
C ARG A 156 -7.25 1.24 25.29
N PRO A 157 -7.94 0.34 26.02
CA PRO A 157 -7.50 -0.09 27.35
C PRO A 157 -6.07 -0.66 27.34
N ARG A 158 -5.25 -0.24 28.32
CA ARG A 158 -3.91 -0.79 28.52
C ARG A 158 -4.02 -2.20 29.06
N ALA A 159 -3.54 -3.18 28.31
CA ALA A 159 -3.41 -4.55 28.79
C ALA A 159 -2.14 -4.66 29.65
N GLY A 160 -2.20 -5.44 30.75
CA GLY A 160 -1.05 -5.64 31.65
C GLY A 160 0.14 -6.38 31.03
N SER A 161 -0.02 -6.99 29.85
CA SER A 161 1.08 -7.60 29.09
C SER A 161 0.89 -7.36 27.58
N ALA A 162 2.01 -7.12 26.88
CA ALA A 162 2.02 -6.97 25.43
C ALA A 162 1.73 -8.33 24.77
N LYS A 163 0.53 -8.46 24.18
CA LYS A 163 0.17 -9.61 23.33
C LYS A 163 0.76 -9.43 21.94
N SER A 164 1.08 -10.52 21.25
CA SER A 164 1.51 -10.47 19.85
C SER A 164 0.35 -10.06 18.93
N GLY A 165 0.61 -9.12 18.02
CA GLY A 165 -0.31 -8.66 16.98
C GLY A 165 -0.32 -9.51 15.71
N TYR A 166 0.43 -10.61 15.69
CA TYR A 166 0.66 -11.42 14.49
C TYR A 166 -0.63 -11.86 13.78
N MET A 167 -1.62 -12.37 14.51
CA MET A 167 -2.87 -12.83 13.90
C MET A 167 -3.66 -11.69 13.28
N THR A 168 -3.70 -10.52 13.92
CA THR A 168 -4.34 -9.32 13.38
C THR A 168 -3.66 -8.87 12.08
N ILE A 169 -2.33 -8.84 12.05
CA ILE A 169 -1.59 -8.50 10.83
C ILE A 169 -1.77 -9.54 9.72
N GLN A 170 -1.77 -10.84 10.03
CA GLN A 170 -2.09 -11.88 9.05
C GLN A 170 -3.48 -11.69 8.46
N SER A 171 -4.49 -11.46 9.30
CA SER A 171 -5.86 -11.18 8.85
C SER A 171 -5.93 -9.94 7.97
N ALA A 172 -5.18 -8.88 8.30
CA ALA A 172 -5.09 -7.67 7.49
C ALA A 172 -4.49 -7.97 6.10
N TYR A 173 -3.38 -8.72 6.04
CA TYR A 173 -2.80 -9.12 4.76
C TYR A 173 -3.72 -10.03 3.95
N THR A 174 -4.44 -10.94 4.61
CA THR A 174 -5.47 -11.76 3.94
C THR A 174 -6.59 -10.89 3.39
N ALA A 175 -7.06 -9.89 4.14
CA ALA A 175 -8.10 -8.99 3.68
C ALA A 175 -7.65 -8.21 2.43
N VAL A 176 -6.46 -7.59 2.45
CA VAL A 176 -5.96 -6.85 1.26
C VAL A 176 -5.62 -7.78 0.09
N PHE A 177 -5.15 -9.00 0.36
CA PHE A 177 -4.97 -10.04 -0.67
C PHE A 177 -6.29 -10.33 -1.38
N LEU A 178 -7.37 -10.53 -0.62
CA LEU A 178 -8.68 -10.83 -1.17
C LEU A 178 -9.27 -9.63 -1.92
N THR A 179 -9.20 -8.43 -1.35
CA THR A 179 -9.80 -7.26 -2.01
C THR A 179 -9.03 -6.86 -3.28
N ALA A 180 -7.70 -6.87 -3.26
CA ALA A 180 -6.88 -6.60 -4.45
C ALA A 180 -6.98 -7.76 -5.47
N GLY A 181 -7.10 -9.01 -5.00
CA GLY A 181 -7.29 -10.15 -5.88
C GLY A 181 -8.63 -10.12 -6.60
N VAL A 182 -9.70 -9.77 -5.89
CA VAL A 182 -11.04 -9.62 -6.48
C VAL A 182 -11.09 -8.46 -7.46
N SER A 183 -10.48 -7.31 -7.16
CA SER A 183 -10.41 -6.20 -8.13
C SER A 183 -9.69 -6.62 -9.41
N HIS A 184 -8.51 -7.24 -9.28
CA HIS A 184 -7.74 -7.69 -10.44
C HIS A 184 -8.49 -8.73 -11.26
N MET A 185 -9.09 -9.73 -10.60
CA MET A 185 -9.86 -10.78 -11.28
C MET A 185 -11.11 -10.23 -11.99
N TYR A 186 -11.70 -9.15 -11.48
CA TYR A 186 -12.89 -8.56 -12.08
C TYR A 186 -12.54 -7.61 -13.24
N TYR A 187 -11.49 -6.81 -13.10
CA TYR A 187 -11.20 -5.72 -14.03
C TYR A 187 -10.07 -6.04 -15.03
N ALA A 188 -9.04 -6.74 -14.59
CA ALA A 188 -7.80 -6.85 -15.35
C ALA A 188 -7.58 -8.26 -15.93
N ALA A 189 -7.85 -9.31 -15.14
CA ALA A 189 -7.72 -10.70 -15.56
C ALA A 189 -8.56 -11.06 -16.80
N PRO A 190 -9.80 -10.56 -16.99
CA PRO A 190 -10.57 -10.88 -18.20
C PRO A 190 -9.88 -10.45 -19.48
N MET A 191 -9.22 -9.28 -19.49
CA MET A 191 -8.44 -8.79 -20.64
C MET A 191 -7.25 -9.72 -20.94
N LEU A 192 -6.53 -10.15 -19.90
CA LEU A 192 -5.41 -11.08 -20.03
C LEU A 192 -5.88 -12.45 -20.57
N LEU A 193 -6.98 -12.98 -20.04
CA LEU A 193 -7.53 -14.28 -20.44
C LEU A 193 -8.15 -14.25 -21.85
N ALA A 194 -8.67 -13.10 -22.27
CA ALA A 194 -9.16 -12.88 -23.63
C ALA A 194 -8.03 -12.66 -24.66
N GLY A 195 -6.76 -12.59 -24.21
CA GLY A 195 -5.61 -12.32 -25.07
C GLY A 195 -5.45 -10.85 -25.48
N GLU A 196 -6.16 -9.93 -24.80
CA GLU A 196 -6.11 -8.49 -25.05
C GLU A 196 -4.88 -7.83 -24.38
N PHE A 197 -3.71 -8.45 -24.56
CA PHE A 197 -2.48 -8.01 -23.91
C PHE A 197 -2.10 -6.56 -24.25
N ALA A 198 -2.37 -6.12 -25.48
CA ALA A 198 -2.11 -4.75 -25.89
C ALA A 198 -2.96 -3.74 -25.10
N ALA A 199 -4.25 -4.03 -24.88
CA ALA A 199 -5.14 -3.17 -24.12
C ALA A 199 -4.77 -3.14 -22.62
N TYR A 200 -4.45 -4.29 -22.04
CA TYR A 200 -3.94 -4.36 -20.67
C TYR A 200 -2.62 -3.62 -20.51
N SER A 201 -1.67 -3.84 -21.43
CA SER A 201 -0.37 -3.16 -21.44
C SER A 201 -0.53 -1.65 -21.58
N ALA A 202 -1.46 -1.17 -22.41
CA ALA A 202 -1.73 0.25 -22.58
C ALA A 202 -2.25 0.93 -21.30
N GLN A 203 -2.90 0.18 -20.39
CA GLN A 203 -3.31 0.73 -19.09
C GLN A 203 -2.13 0.89 -18.13
N LEU A 204 -1.08 0.08 -18.25
CA LEU A 204 0.07 0.07 -17.33
C LEU A 204 1.31 0.78 -17.88
N THR A 205 1.39 0.97 -19.19
CA THR A 205 2.55 1.56 -19.86
C THR A 205 2.37 3.07 -19.93
N PRO A 206 3.29 3.86 -19.34
CA PRO A 206 3.21 5.32 -19.44
C PRO A 206 3.30 5.79 -20.89
N ASP A 207 2.43 6.72 -21.27
CA ASP A 207 2.51 7.38 -22.57
C ASP A 207 3.69 8.36 -22.60
N LEU A 208 4.66 8.11 -23.49
CA LEU A 208 5.83 8.95 -23.69
C LEU A 208 5.54 10.20 -24.54
N ALA A 209 4.36 10.25 -25.18
CA ALA A 209 3.94 11.37 -26.03
C ALA A 209 3.24 12.49 -25.24
N ILE A 210 3.11 12.37 -23.91
CA ILE A 210 2.50 13.42 -23.09
C ILE A 210 3.35 14.68 -23.13
N ASP A 211 2.73 15.77 -23.55
CA ASP A 211 3.34 17.08 -23.70
C ASP A 211 2.44 18.20 -23.14
N ALA A 212 2.86 19.45 -23.33
CA ALA A 212 2.12 20.63 -22.84
C ALA A 212 0.75 20.84 -23.52
N SER A 213 0.48 20.17 -24.64
CA SER A 213 -0.81 20.22 -25.35
C SER A 213 -1.80 19.14 -24.90
N SER A 214 -1.34 18.18 -24.09
CA SER A 214 -2.15 17.07 -23.60
C SER A 214 -3.27 17.55 -22.69
N THR A 215 -4.41 16.86 -22.73
CA THR A 215 -5.53 17.13 -21.81
C THR A 215 -5.11 16.80 -20.37
N VAL A 216 -5.76 17.45 -19.38
CA VAL A 216 -5.51 17.15 -17.95
C VAL A 216 -5.73 15.67 -17.65
N GLN A 217 -6.74 15.04 -18.27
CA GLN A 217 -7.01 13.62 -18.15
C GLN A 217 -5.84 12.77 -18.65
N ALA A 218 -5.33 13.01 -19.87
CA ALA A 218 -4.22 12.26 -20.44
C ALA A 218 -2.93 12.43 -19.63
N ALA A 219 -2.63 13.68 -19.24
CA ALA A 219 -1.47 13.97 -18.40
C ALA A 219 -1.56 13.29 -17.01
N SER A 220 -2.75 13.27 -16.40
CA SER A 220 -2.98 12.62 -15.10
C SER A 220 -2.86 11.10 -15.20
N LEU A 221 -3.35 10.51 -16.30
CA LEU A 221 -3.23 9.07 -16.54
C LEU A 221 -1.77 8.68 -16.70
N GLY A 222 -1.01 9.40 -17.53
CA GLY A 222 0.41 9.11 -17.69
C GLY A 222 1.21 9.30 -16.40
N LEU A 223 0.89 10.30 -15.58
CA LEU A 223 1.49 10.45 -14.26
C LEU A 223 1.23 9.23 -13.37
N LEU A 224 -0.02 8.76 -13.29
CA LEU A 224 -0.35 7.56 -12.51
C LEU A 224 0.26 6.29 -13.07
N GLN A 225 0.42 6.18 -14.38
CA GLN A 225 1.12 5.05 -15.01
C GLN A 225 2.61 5.05 -14.65
N TRP A 226 3.25 6.23 -14.61
CA TRP A 226 4.62 6.34 -14.11
C TRP A 226 4.71 5.99 -12.63
N ASP A 227 3.81 6.52 -11.80
CA ASP A 227 3.73 6.21 -10.38
C ASP A 227 3.59 4.71 -10.16
N ILE A 228 2.60 4.06 -10.78
CA ILE A 228 2.36 2.63 -10.58
C ILE A 228 3.55 1.79 -11.04
N LEU A 229 4.18 2.13 -12.18
CA LEU A 229 5.34 1.40 -12.69
C LEU A 229 6.50 1.41 -11.70
N PHE A 230 6.92 2.60 -11.24
CA PHE A 230 8.05 2.72 -10.32
C PHE A 230 7.72 2.18 -8.92
N VAL A 231 6.51 2.39 -8.45
CA VAL A 231 6.03 1.84 -7.17
C VAL A 231 6.02 0.32 -7.22
N GLN A 232 5.50 -0.29 -8.28
CA GLN A 232 5.50 -1.76 -8.42
C GLN A 232 6.93 -2.30 -8.52
N LEU A 233 7.76 -1.76 -9.42
CA LEU A 233 9.15 -2.23 -9.60
C LEU A 233 9.94 -2.18 -8.29
N SER A 234 9.90 -1.06 -7.58
CA SER A 234 10.60 -0.93 -6.30
C SER A 234 10.04 -1.85 -5.21
N THR A 235 8.72 -2.07 -5.18
CA THR A 235 8.09 -3.02 -4.26
C THR A 235 8.50 -4.46 -4.57
N LEU A 236 8.57 -4.85 -5.85
CA LEU A 236 9.03 -6.17 -6.27
C LEU A 236 10.49 -6.39 -5.83
N CYS A 237 11.36 -5.40 -6.03
CA CYS A 237 12.73 -5.43 -5.53
C CYS A 237 12.77 -5.60 -4.00
N ALA A 238 11.93 -4.86 -3.26
CA ALA A 238 11.84 -4.99 -1.81
C ALA A 238 11.39 -6.41 -1.39
N CYS A 239 10.37 -6.97 -2.04
CA CYS A 239 9.89 -8.33 -1.82
C CYS A 239 11.00 -9.35 -2.03
N LEU A 240 11.74 -9.27 -3.15
CA LEU A 240 12.89 -10.14 -3.42
C LEU A 240 13.96 -10.02 -2.35
N TRP A 241 14.18 -8.81 -1.83
CA TRP A 241 15.14 -8.58 -0.75
C TRP A 241 14.76 -9.25 0.57
N THR A 242 13.48 -9.61 0.77
CA THR A 242 13.03 -10.33 1.98
C THR A 242 13.40 -11.82 1.99
N ALA A 243 13.85 -12.37 0.86
CA ALA A 243 14.29 -13.76 0.77
C ALA A 243 15.46 -14.06 1.72
N GLN A 244 15.40 -15.15 2.47
CA GLN A 244 16.47 -15.57 3.38
C GLN A 244 17.37 -16.65 2.76
N SER A 245 17.00 -17.19 1.60
CA SER A 245 17.77 -18.20 0.86
C SER A 245 17.54 -18.08 -0.64
N THR A 246 18.40 -18.71 -1.44
CA THR A 246 18.25 -18.79 -2.91
C THR A 246 16.94 -19.48 -3.30
N THR A 247 16.55 -20.54 -2.59
CA THR A 247 15.28 -21.24 -2.83
C THR A 247 14.09 -20.32 -2.60
N GLU A 248 14.12 -19.53 -1.52
CA GLU A 248 13.05 -18.57 -1.25
C GLU A 248 13.01 -17.45 -2.31
N PHE A 249 14.19 -16.96 -2.73
CA PHE A 249 14.30 -15.94 -3.77
C PHE A 249 13.67 -16.42 -5.09
N VAL A 250 14.00 -17.63 -5.53
CA VAL A 250 13.39 -18.26 -6.73
C VAL A 250 11.88 -18.49 -6.53
N GLY A 251 11.47 -18.91 -5.33
CA GLY A 251 10.06 -19.07 -4.99
C GLY A 251 9.27 -17.76 -5.09
N ILE A 252 9.84 -16.65 -4.61
CA ILE A 252 9.24 -15.31 -4.73
C ILE A 252 9.14 -14.90 -6.20
N ILE A 253 10.17 -15.12 -7.02
CA ILE A 253 10.10 -14.83 -8.47
C ILE A 253 8.98 -15.63 -9.13
N GLY A 254 8.93 -16.95 -8.89
CA GLY A 254 7.89 -17.82 -9.45
C GLY A 254 6.49 -17.39 -9.02
N TRP A 255 6.32 -17.04 -7.73
CA TRP A 255 5.06 -16.54 -7.20
C TRP A 255 4.67 -15.19 -7.79
N LEU A 256 5.61 -14.25 -7.95
CA LEU A 256 5.33 -12.97 -8.58
C LEU A 256 4.91 -13.15 -10.04
N ALA A 257 5.57 -14.05 -10.78
CA ALA A 257 5.23 -14.32 -12.18
C ALA A 257 3.82 -14.91 -12.34
N VAL A 258 3.48 -15.95 -11.57
CA VAL A 258 2.16 -16.60 -11.66
C VAL A 258 1.07 -15.78 -10.97
N GLY A 259 1.38 -15.25 -9.80
CA GLY A 259 0.47 -14.46 -8.97
C GLY A 259 0.07 -13.15 -9.63
N ALA A 260 1.00 -12.42 -10.24
CA ALA A 260 0.68 -11.15 -10.90
C ALA A 260 -0.34 -11.32 -12.04
N VAL A 261 -0.34 -12.47 -12.72
CA VAL A 261 -1.31 -12.79 -13.76
C VAL A 261 -2.65 -13.23 -13.15
N THR A 262 -2.60 -14.15 -12.18
CA THR A 262 -3.79 -14.84 -11.66
C THR A 262 -4.59 -14.04 -10.63
N VAL A 263 -3.91 -13.42 -9.66
CA VAL A 263 -4.51 -12.66 -8.56
C VAL A 263 -4.08 -11.19 -8.56
N GLY A 264 -3.22 -10.78 -9.49
CA GLY A 264 -2.74 -9.42 -9.58
C GLY A 264 -1.46 -9.16 -8.79
N PRO A 265 -0.69 -8.13 -9.17
CA PRO A 265 0.59 -7.82 -8.57
C PRO A 265 0.47 -7.45 -7.09
N ALA A 266 -0.55 -6.66 -6.72
CA ALA A 266 -0.74 -6.23 -5.35
C ALA A 266 -1.16 -7.37 -4.41
N ALA A 267 -2.05 -8.27 -4.81
CA ALA A 267 -2.35 -9.45 -4.00
C ALA A 267 -1.12 -10.34 -3.84
N SER A 268 -0.33 -10.51 -4.89
CA SER A 268 0.93 -11.27 -4.84
C SER A 268 1.91 -10.71 -3.82
N VAL A 269 2.08 -9.38 -3.78
CA VAL A 269 2.88 -8.67 -2.78
C VAL A 269 2.32 -8.89 -1.37
N ALA A 270 1.00 -8.79 -1.17
CA ALA A 270 0.37 -9.05 0.12
C ALA A 270 0.68 -10.47 0.64
N ALA A 271 0.64 -11.47 -0.24
CA ALA A 271 0.98 -12.84 0.11
C ALA A 271 2.46 -13.00 0.52
N ILE A 272 3.38 -12.30 -0.16
CA ILE A 272 4.81 -12.31 0.21
C ILE A 272 5.02 -11.67 1.58
N PHE A 273 4.40 -10.52 1.86
CA PHE A 273 4.49 -9.90 3.19
C PHE A 273 3.81 -10.75 4.27
N ALA A 274 2.68 -11.39 3.98
CA ALA A 274 2.06 -12.36 4.89
C ALA A 274 2.99 -13.55 5.19
N HIS A 275 3.67 -14.07 4.16
CA HIS A 275 4.68 -15.11 4.33
C HIS A 275 5.86 -14.63 5.18
N ARG A 276 6.33 -13.41 4.95
CA ARG A 276 7.38 -12.79 5.78
C ARG A 276 6.96 -12.67 7.24
N GLU A 277 5.74 -12.23 7.53
CA GLU A 277 5.25 -12.16 8.91
C GLU A 277 5.21 -13.52 9.59
N ARG A 278 4.86 -14.59 8.87
CA ARG A 278 4.95 -15.97 9.39
C ARG A 278 6.38 -16.32 9.81
N LYS A 279 7.38 -15.98 9.00
CA LYS A 279 8.79 -16.22 9.34
C LYS A 279 9.23 -15.44 10.58
N LEU A 280 8.88 -14.17 10.65
CA LEU A 280 9.27 -13.30 11.77
C LEU A 280 8.65 -13.70 13.11
N ASN A 281 7.53 -14.43 13.10
CA ASN A 281 6.80 -14.85 14.31
C ASN A 281 6.86 -16.37 14.57
N GLY A 282 7.23 -17.19 13.59
CA GLY A 282 7.18 -18.66 13.67
C GLY A 282 8.14 -19.28 14.67
N GLN A 283 9.30 -18.68 14.91
CA GLN A 283 10.28 -19.20 15.88
C GLN A 283 9.83 -18.98 17.34
N ALA A 284 9.12 -17.88 17.62
CA ALA A 284 8.59 -17.59 18.96
C ALA A 284 7.54 -18.62 19.41
N VAL A 285 6.73 -19.13 18.47
CA VAL A 285 5.72 -20.17 18.74
C VAL A 285 6.36 -21.51 19.10
N ILE A 286 7.50 -21.84 18.50
CA ILE A 286 8.21 -23.11 18.74
C ILE A 286 8.85 -23.10 20.14
N VAL A 287 9.49 -22.00 20.54
CA VAL A 287 10.12 -21.86 21.87
C VAL A 287 9.07 -21.95 22.98
N SER A 288 7.95 -21.20 22.87
CA SER A 288 6.88 -21.24 23.88
C SER A 288 6.24 -22.63 24.05
N LYS A 289 6.15 -23.42 22.97
CA LYS A 289 5.66 -24.80 23.05
C LYS A 289 6.64 -25.75 23.73
N LYS A 290 7.95 -25.50 23.64
CA LYS A 290 8.98 -26.31 24.27
C LYS A 290 9.03 -26.07 25.77
N ASP A 291 8.89 -24.82 26.21
CA ASP A 291 8.92 -24.45 27.63
C ASP A 291 7.70 -24.98 28.40
N LYS A 292 6.54 -25.14 27.75
CA LYS A 292 5.34 -25.74 28.37
C LYS A 292 5.39 -27.26 28.52
N ARG A 293 6.41 -27.92 27.96
CA ARG A 293 6.57 -29.40 28.03
C ARG A 293 7.57 -29.86 29.09
N ASN A 294 8.21 -28.92 29.77
CA ASN A 294 9.10 -29.17 30.91
C ASN A 294 8.40 -28.74 32.20
#